data_AF-A0A5A7RPD0-F1
#
_entry.id   AF-A0A5A7RPD0-F1
#
_cell.length_a   1.000
_cell.length_b   1.000
_cell.length_c   1.000
_cell.angle_alpha   90.00
_cell.angle_beta   90.00
_cell.angle_gamma   90.00
#
_symmetry.space_group_name_H-M   'P 1'
#
loop_
_entity.id
_entity.type
_entity.pdbx_description
1 polymer ?
#
loop_
_entity_poly.entity_id
_entity_poly.type
_entity_poly.pdbx_seq_one_letter_code
_entity_poly.pdbx_strand_id
1 'polypeptide(L)'
;MPVGFTIIIGSITVKADAYDGETGISTVEFYVDDELKSTDSSQPYEWLWDETAFLKHRIKAVAKGFAGNTASIEKEVWIFNI
;
A
#
# COMPACT_ATOMS: atom_id res chain seq x y z
N MET A 1 -19.64 -5.09 -7.98
CA MET A 1 -18.63 -4.06 -7.65
C MET A 1 -19.13 -3.34 -6.41
N PRO A 2 -18.34 -3.17 -5.33
CA PRO A 2 -18.79 -2.35 -4.21
C PRO A 2 -18.86 -0.89 -4.66
N VAL A 3 -20.04 -0.30 -4.54
CA VAL A 3 -20.34 1.11 -4.73
C VAL A 3 -20.01 1.84 -3.44
N GLY A 4 -18.81 2.40 -3.35
CA GLY A 4 -18.39 3.22 -2.21
C GLY A 4 -16.99 3.77 -2.41
N PHE A 5 -16.84 5.08 -2.22
CA PHE A 5 -15.54 5.73 -2.10
C PHE A 5 -15.04 5.58 -0.66
N THR A 6 -13.77 5.22 -0.48
CA THR A 6 -13.13 5.12 0.84
C THR A 6 -12.73 6.53 1.29
N ILE A 7 -13.22 6.97 2.45
CA ILE A 7 -12.83 8.23 3.08
C ILE A 7 -11.94 7.93 4.29
N ILE A 8 -10.80 8.61 4.37
CA ILE A 8 -9.85 8.55 5.47
C ILE A 8 -9.83 9.90 6.18
N ILE A 9 -9.91 9.88 7.51
CA ILE A 9 -9.78 11.07 8.37
C ILE A 9 -8.61 10.82 9.31
N GLY A 10 -7.61 11.71 9.30
CA GLY A 10 -6.36 11.49 10.03
C GLY A 10 -5.43 10.49 9.34
N SER A 11 -4.49 9.94 10.10
CA SER A 11 -3.54 8.94 9.61
C SER A 11 -4.07 7.51 9.68
N ILE A 12 -3.52 6.66 8.82
CA ILE A 12 -3.89 5.24 8.73
C ILE A 12 -2.67 4.35 8.62
N THR A 13 -2.78 3.12 9.12
CA THR A 13 -1.84 2.05 8.79
C THR A 13 -2.37 1.27 7.58
N VAL A 14 -1.63 1.32 6.48
CA VAL A 14 -1.86 0.48 5.31
C VAL A 14 -1.20 -0.87 5.57
N LYS A 15 -1.98 -1.95 5.41
CA LYS A 15 -1.50 -3.33 5.54
C LYS A 15 -1.61 -4.05 4.21
N ALA A 16 -0.61 -4.85 3.87
CA ALA A 16 -0.61 -5.66 2.66
C ALA A 16 -0.32 -7.12 3.01
N ASP A 17 -1.26 -7.99 2.63
CA ASP A 17 -1.06 -9.44 2.68
C ASP A 17 -0.43 -9.89 1.36
N ALA A 18 0.80 -10.40 1.43
CA ALA A 18 1.53 -10.90 0.27
C ALA A 18 2.05 -12.32 0.55
N TYR A 19 1.94 -13.19 -0.44
CA TYR A 19 2.33 -14.59 -0.34
C TYR A 19 2.92 -15.08 -1.67
N ASP A 20 4.07 -15.74 -1.58
CA ASP A 20 4.67 -16.56 -2.64
C ASP A 20 5.10 -17.87 -1.98
N GLY A 21 4.53 -18.98 -2.44
CA GLY A 21 4.76 -20.31 -1.88
C GLY A 21 6.06 -20.99 -2.34
N GLU A 22 6.72 -20.46 -3.37
CA GLU A 22 7.95 -21.06 -3.92
C GLU A 22 9.19 -20.41 -3.32
N THR A 23 9.33 -19.09 -3.48
CA THR A 23 10.54 -18.36 -3.07
C THR A 23 10.33 -17.38 -1.93
N GLY A 24 9.08 -17.11 -1.56
CA GLY A 24 8.73 -16.08 -0.60
C GLY A 24 8.79 -14.67 -1.16
N ILE A 25 8.29 -13.73 -0.37
CA ILE A 25 8.25 -12.31 -0.70
C ILE A 25 9.54 -11.65 -0.18
N SER A 26 10.22 -10.92 -1.05
CA SER A 26 11.43 -10.16 -0.72
C SER A 26 11.08 -8.79 -0.13
N THR A 27 10.17 -8.05 -0.76
CA THR A 27 9.69 -6.75 -0.27
C THR A 27 8.25 -6.47 -0.69
N VAL A 28 7.60 -5.58 0.06
CA VAL A 28 6.37 -4.88 -0.34
C VAL A 28 6.66 -3.38 -0.37
N GLU A 29 6.40 -2.75 -1.50
CA GLU A 29 6.57 -1.32 -1.73
C GLU A 29 5.20 -0.63 -1.70
N PHE A 30 5.07 0.42 -0.89
CA PHE A 30 3.86 1.22 -0.75
C PHE A 30 4.04 2.56 -1.43
N TYR A 31 3.04 2.95 -2.21
CA TYR A 31 3.03 4.16 -3.02
C TYR A 31 1.78 4.99 -2.79
N VAL A 32 1.93 6.29 -2.96
CA VAL A 32 0.83 7.26 -3.13
C VAL A 32 1.07 7.99 -4.44
N ASP A 33 0.10 7.95 -5.35
CA ASP A 33 0.18 8.62 -6.66
C ASP A 33 1.49 8.34 -7.42
N ASP A 34 1.90 7.06 -7.39
CA ASP A 34 3.13 6.53 -7.98
C ASP A 34 4.45 7.00 -7.33
N GLU A 35 4.39 7.82 -6.28
CA GLU A 35 5.53 8.14 -5.41
C GLU A 35 5.74 7.03 -4.37
N LEU A 36 6.97 6.50 -4.30
CA LEU A 36 7.33 5.48 -3.30
C LEU A 36 7.37 6.12 -1.91
N LYS A 37 6.57 5.61 -0.97
CA LYS A 37 6.49 6.09 0.40
C LYS A 37 7.21 5.19 1.40
N SER A 38 7.15 3.88 1.19
CA SER A 38 7.80 2.90 2.08
C SER A 38 8.12 1.61 1.35
N THR A 39 9.15 0.91 1.83
CA THR A 39 9.48 -0.46 1.44
C THR A 39 9.61 -1.28 2.71
N ASP A 40 8.80 -2.32 2.84
CA ASP A 40 8.85 -3.26 3.97
C ASP A 40 9.31 -4.64 3.49
N SER A 41 10.28 -5.22 4.19
CA SER A 41 10.85 -6.53 3.89
C SER A 41 10.48 -7.61 4.91
N SER A 42 9.70 -7.27 5.94
CA SER A 42 9.37 -8.18 7.04
C SER A 42 7.87 -8.25 7.28
N GLN A 43 7.33 -9.46 7.47
CA GLN A 43 5.92 -9.61 7.84
C GLN A 43 5.69 -9.25 9.31
N PRO A 44 4.56 -8.61 9.66
CA PRO A 44 3.49 -8.15 8.76
C PRO A 44 3.90 -6.91 7.95
N TYR A 45 3.57 -6.90 6.64
CA TYR A 45 3.94 -5.77 5.77
C TYR A 45 3.03 -4.58 6.01
N GLU A 46 3.57 -3.54 6.61
CA GLU A 46 2.77 -2.40 7.08
C GLU A 46 3.47 -1.06 6.81
N TRP A 47 2.66 -0.03 6.55
CA TRP A 47 3.13 1.34 6.41
C TRP A 47 2.17 2.31 7.09
N LEU A 48 2.69 3.16 7.97
CA LEU A 48 1.94 4.28 8.55
C LEU A 48 1.93 5.46 7.58
N TRP A 49 0.76 5.80 7.06
CA TRP A 49 0.54 7.00 6.27
C TRP A 49 0.06 8.14 7.18
N ASP A 50 0.98 9.01 7.57
CA ASP A 50 0.76 10.13 8.52
C ASP A 50 1.27 11.49 7.96
N GLU A 51 1.49 11.59 6.66
CA GLU A 51 1.79 12.88 6.02
C GLU A 51 0.50 13.68 5.79
N THR A 52 0.63 15.01 5.73
CA THR A 52 -0.46 15.90 5.34
C THR A 52 -0.94 15.56 3.93
N ALA A 53 -2.23 15.23 3.78
CA ALA A 53 -2.80 14.81 2.51
C ALA A 53 -4.29 15.19 2.43
N PHE A 54 -4.75 15.59 1.24
CA PHE A 54 -6.10 16.08 1.02
C PHE A 54 -6.68 15.61 -0.30
N LEU A 55 -7.99 15.38 -0.31
CA LEU A 55 -8.75 14.98 -1.49
C LEU A 55 -8.37 13.58 -1.98
N LYS A 56 -8.41 13.36 -3.30
CA LYS A 56 -8.29 12.06 -3.92
C LYS A 56 -6.83 11.66 -4.12
N HIS A 57 -6.48 10.47 -3.65
CA HIS A 57 -5.18 9.84 -3.87
C HIS A 57 -5.34 8.37 -4.23
N ARG A 58 -4.33 7.81 -4.88
CA ARG A 58 -4.24 6.38 -5.18
C ARG A 58 -3.16 5.74 -4.33
N ILE A 59 -3.57 4.87 -3.40
CA ILE A 59 -2.66 4.00 -2.67
C ILE A 59 -2.38 2.78 -3.55
N LYS A 60 -1.11 2.39 -3.67
CA LYS A 60 -0.70 1.17 -4.38
C LYS A 60 0.30 0.40 -3.53
N ALA A 61 0.13 -0.92 -3.44
CA ALA A 61 1.11 -1.82 -2.84
C ALA A 61 1.65 -2.76 -3.93
N VAL A 62 2.96 -2.96 -3.96
CA VAL A 62 3.66 -3.83 -4.93
C VAL A 62 4.50 -4.84 -4.17
N ALA A 63 4.14 -6.11 -4.24
CA ALA A 63 4.94 -7.20 -3.69
C ALA A 63 5.95 -7.68 -4.73
N LYS A 64 7.19 -7.93 -4.29
CA LYS A 64 8.28 -8.50 -5.08
C LYS A 64 8.69 -9.82 -4.44
N GLY A 65 8.81 -10.88 -5.23
CA GLY A 65 9.33 -12.18 -4.81
C GLY A 65 10.85 -12.26 -4.94
N PHE A 66 11.48 -13.25 -4.32
CA PHE A 66 12.92 -13.48 -4.48
C PHE A 66 13.30 -14.01 -5.88
N ALA A 67 12.38 -14.69 -6.56
CA ALA A 67 12.54 -15.11 -7.96
C ALA A 67 12.28 -14.00 -9.00
N GLY A 68 12.00 -12.76 -8.56
CA GLY A 68 11.76 -11.61 -9.46
C GLY A 68 10.30 -11.45 -9.91
N ASN A 69 9.40 -12.34 -9.48
CA ASN A 69 7.95 -12.19 -9.66
C ASN A 69 7.43 -10.95 -8.93
N THR A 70 6.41 -10.30 -9.51
CA THR A 70 5.79 -9.10 -8.92
C THR A 70 4.26 -9.19 -8.99
N ALA A 71 3.59 -8.59 -8.00
CA ALA A 71 2.14 -8.44 -7.97
C ALA A 71 1.79 -7.08 -7.35
N SER A 72 0.68 -6.47 -7.76
CA SER A 72 0.25 -5.19 -7.22
C SER A 72 -1.25 -5.09 -7.00
N ILE A 73 -1.62 -4.27 -6.01
CA ILE A 73 -2.99 -3.85 -5.75
C ILE A 73 -3.03 -2.33 -5.62
N GLU A 74 -4.15 -1.72 -6.00
CA GLU A 74 -4.36 -0.29 -5.84
C GLU A 74 -5.78 0.03 -5.33
N LYS A 75 -5.90 1.15 -4.63
CA LYS A 75 -7.15 1.65 -4.09
C LYS A 75 -7.19 3.18 -4.16
N GLU A 76 -8.25 3.70 -4.76
CA GLU A 76 -8.55 5.13 -4.70
C GLU A 76 -9.22 5.47 -3.37
N VAL A 77 -8.76 6.55 -2.75
CA VAL A 77 -9.25 7.04 -1.45
C VAL A 77 -9.41 8.56 -1.48
N TRP A 78 -10.26 9.08 -0.61
CA TRP A 78 -10.33 10.49 -0.26
C TRP A 78 -9.77 10.65 1.16
N ILE A 79 -8.75 11.48 1.37
CA ILE A 79 -8.12 11.68 2.68
C ILE A 79 -8.23 13.13 3.13
N PHE A 80 -8.34 13.32 4.44
CA PHE A 80 -8.20 14.59 5.12
C PHE A 80 -7.30 14.37 6.34
N ASN A 81 -5.99 14.53 6.15
CA ASN A 81 -4.99 14.47 7.21
C ASN A 81 -4.22 15.80 7.24
N ILE A 82 -4.10 16.41 8.42
CA ILE A 82 -3.46 17.71 8.64
C ILE A 82 -2.09 17.47 9.27
#